data_AF-A0ABD5UH39-F1
#
_entry.id   AF-A0ABD5UH39-F1
#
_cell.length_a   1.000
_cell.length_b   1.000
_cell.length_c   1.000
_cell.angle_alpha   90.00
_cell.angle_beta   90.00
_cell.angle_gamma   90.00
#
_symmetry.space_group_name_H-M   'P 1'
#
loop_
_entity.id
_entity.type
_entity.pdbx_description
1 polymer ?
#
loop_
_entity_poly.entity_id
_entity_poly.type
_entity_poly.pdbx_seq_one_letter_code
_entity_poly.pdbx_strand_id
1 'polypeptide(L)'
;MIGFDEFTERYKSFVAERDWDQFHTPKNLAEAISIEANELLELFLWHDNHPPDTVQADTELHDRVKEELADVVIYSVALATQMDIDLADAVDEKMTANEARFDEDTAADMTAELERWQRD
;
A
#
# COMPACT_ATOMS: atom_id res chain seq x y z
N MET A 1 7.48 -9.30 15.56
CA MET A 1 6.77 -8.71 14.41
C MET A 1 5.29 -8.92 14.66
N ILE A 2 4.47 -7.89 14.52
CA ILE A 2 3.02 -8.01 14.73
C ILE A 2 2.38 -8.70 13.53
N GLY A 3 1.40 -9.57 13.76
CA GLY A 3 0.61 -10.20 12.68
C GLY A 3 -0.46 -9.26 12.14
N PHE A 4 -1.05 -9.59 10.98
CA PHE A 4 -2.11 -8.79 10.37
C PHE A 4 -3.39 -8.76 11.23
N ASP A 5 -3.73 -9.89 11.84
CA ASP A 5 -4.84 -9.99 12.80
C ASP A 5 -4.61 -9.11 14.03
N GLU A 6 -3.41 -9.18 14.61
CA GLU A 6 -3.03 -8.37 15.77
C GLU A 6 -3.07 -6.88 15.46
N PHE A 7 -2.61 -6.49 14.26
CA PHE A 7 -2.70 -5.12 13.78
C PHE A 7 -4.15 -4.67 13.59
N THR A 8 -4.99 -5.50 12.98
CA THR A 8 -6.40 -5.20 12.74
C THR A 8 -7.17 -5.02 14.05
N GLU A 9 -6.93 -5.85 15.06
CA GLU A 9 -7.56 -5.71 16.37
C GLU A 9 -7.08 -4.45 17.12
N ARG A 10 -5.79 -4.10 16.99
CA ARG A 10 -5.26 -2.83 17.50
C ARG A 10 -5.93 -1.63 16.82
N TYR A 11 -6.13 -1.68 15.49
CA TYR A 11 -6.82 -0.64 14.74
C TYR A 11 -8.29 -0.50 15.20
N LYS A 12 -9.04 -1.60 15.27
CA LYS A 12 -10.43 -1.60 15.75
C LYS A 12 -10.55 -0.98 17.14
N SER A 13 -9.64 -1.33 18.04
CA SER A 13 -9.58 -0.75 19.39
C SER A 13 -9.34 0.77 19.35
N PHE A 14 -8.37 1.22 18.55
CA PHE A 14 -8.05 2.64 18.39
C PHE A 14 -9.25 3.48 17.89
N VAL A 15 -9.99 2.94 16.93
CA VAL A 15 -11.20 3.59 16.36
C VAL A 15 -12.34 3.62 17.36
N ALA A 16 -12.61 2.48 18.01
CA ALA A 16 -13.70 2.35 18.98
C ALA A 16 -13.51 3.26 20.20
N GLU A 17 -12.28 3.40 20.70
CA GLU A 17 -11.93 4.33 21.79
C GLU A 17 -12.23 5.80 21.47
N ARG A 18 -12.32 6.15 20.18
CA ARG A 18 -12.51 7.51 19.69
C ARG A 18 -13.90 7.74 19.10
N ASP A 19 -14.74 6.71 19.04
CA ASP A 19 -16.07 6.76 18.40
C ASP A 19 -15.97 7.25 16.94
N TRP A 20 -14.89 6.87 16.24
CA TRP A 20 -14.60 7.37 14.87
C TRP A 20 -15.23 6.53 13.77
N ASP A 21 -15.77 5.36 14.08
CA ASP A 21 -16.46 4.49 13.14
C ASP A 21 -17.63 5.19 12.43
N GLN A 22 -18.27 6.17 13.09
CA GLN A 22 -19.32 7.00 12.51
C GLN A 22 -18.89 7.80 11.26
N PHE A 23 -17.59 8.05 11.06
CA PHE A 23 -17.04 8.79 9.91
C PHE A 23 -16.49 7.86 8.83
N HIS A 24 -16.35 6.56 9.11
CA HIS A 24 -15.70 5.56 8.28
C HIS A 24 -16.65 4.94 7.26
N THR A 25 -17.24 5.76 6.39
CA THR A 25 -17.98 5.22 5.23
C THR A 25 -17.03 4.65 4.19
N PRO A 26 -17.41 3.62 3.39
CA PRO A 26 -16.52 3.06 2.36
C PRO A 26 -16.00 4.10 1.37
N LYS A 27 -16.83 5.11 1.04
CA LYS A 27 -16.44 6.23 0.20
C LYS A 27 -15.31 7.05 0.86
N ASN A 28 -15.50 7.48 2.11
CA ASN A 28 -14.53 8.32 2.81
C ASN A 28 -13.19 7.59 2.98
N LEU A 29 -13.23 6.29 3.26
CA LEU A 29 -12.02 5.48 3.41
C LEU A 29 -11.30 5.27 2.07
N ALA A 30 -12.02 5.05 0.97
CA ALA A 30 -11.42 5.00 -0.36
C ALA A 30 -10.79 6.34 -0.77
N GLU A 31 -11.43 7.47 -0.43
CA GLU A 31 -10.85 8.80 -0.60
C GLU A 31 -9.57 8.97 0.23
N ALA A 32 -9.57 8.54 1.50
CA ALA A 32 -8.39 8.58 2.36
C ALA A 32 -7.23 7.76 1.79
N ILE A 33 -7.46 6.51 1.36
CA ILE A 33 -6.43 5.70 0.68
C ILE A 33 -5.83 6.45 -0.51
N SER A 34 -6.68 7.09 -1.33
CA SER A 34 -6.21 7.85 -2.48
C SER A 34 -5.40 9.08 -2.07
N ILE A 35 -5.73 9.74 -0.97
CA ILE A 35 -4.98 10.90 -0.47
C ILE A 35 -3.59 10.45 -0.02
N GLU A 36 -3.49 9.45 0.87
CA GLU A 36 -2.19 8.99 1.38
C GLU A 36 -1.31 8.37 0.28
N ALA A 37 -1.92 7.72 -0.71
CA ALA A 37 -1.18 7.24 -1.88
C ALA A 37 -0.58 8.40 -2.70
N ASN A 38 -1.24 9.56 -2.74
CA ASN A 38 -0.69 10.76 -3.37
C ASN A 38 0.34 11.47 -2.49
N GLU A 39 0.22 11.43 -1.16
CA GLU A 39 1.26 11.93 -0.25
C GLU A 39 2.55 11.11 -0.40
N LEU A 40 2.43 9.77 -0.48
CA LEU A 40 3.54 8.88 -0.82
C LEU A 40 4.14 9.20 -2.20
N LEU A 41 3.31 9.47 -3.21
CA LEU A 41 3.77 9.84 -4.55
C LEU A 41 4.51 11.18 -4.55
N GLU A 42 4.04 12.16 -3.77
CA GLU A 42 4.63 13.50 -3.69
C GLU A 42 6.08 13.47 -3.23
N LEU A 43 6.46 12.52 -2.37
CA LEU A 43 7.85 12.31 -1.93
C LEU A 43 8.82 12.14 -3.10
N PHE A 44 8.34 11.63 -4.24
CA PHE A 44 9.15 11.35 -5.42
C PHE A 44 8.93 12.36 -6.56
N LEU A 45 8.07 13.37 -6.40
CA LEU A 45 7.68 14.30 -7.47
C LEU A 45 8.86 15.04 -8.10
N TRP A 46 9.88 15.36 -7.29
CA TRP A 46 11.07 16.11 -7.70
C TRP A 46 12.35 15.27 -7.67
N HIS A 47 12.21 13.95 -7.61
CA HIS A 47 13.32 13.00 -7.45
C HIS A 47 13.53 12.24 -8.76
N ASP A 48 14.73 12.31 -9.33
CA ASP A 48 15.07 11.55 -10.54
C ASP A 48 15.27 10.08 -10.17
N ASN A 49 14.32 9.18 -10.51
CA ASN A 49 14.40 7.71 -10.43
C ASN A 49 15.49 7.15 -9.49
N HIS A 50 15.43 7.52 -8.20
CA HIS A 50 16.48 7.16 -7.27
C HIS A 50 16.48 5.63 -7.08
N PRO A 51 17.64 4.95 -7.17
CA PRO A 51 17.68 3.54 -6.85
C PRO A 51 17.32 3.34 -5.37
N PRO A 52 16.77 2.17 -4.99
CA PRO A 52 16.33 1.91 -3.62
C PRO A 52 17.39 2.20 -2.55
N ASP A 53 18.66 1.93 -2.85
CA ASP A 53 19.77 2.18 -1.92
C ASP A 53 19.98 3.67 -1.62
N THR A 54 19.68 4.55 -2.58
CA THR A 54 19.76 6.01 -2.36
C THR A 54 18.62 6.48 -1.46
N VAL A 55 17.40 5.98 -1.69
CA VAL A 55 16.26 6.28 -0.81
C VAL A 55 16.52 5.77 0.61
N GLN A 56 17.07 4.56 0.76
CA GLN A 56 17.40 3.98 2.08
C GLN A 56 18.53 4.72 2.81
N ALA A 57 19.49 5.29 2.08
CA ALA A 57 20.60 6.04 2.68
C ALA A 57 20.20 7.46 3.13
N ASP A 58 19.15 8.03 2.54
CA ASP A 58 18.54 9.27 2.99
C ASP A 58 17.54 8.97 4.11
N THR A 59 17.97 9.17 5.35
CA THR A 59 17.15 8.85 6.52
C THR A 59 15.85 9.65 6.58
N GLU A 60 15.86 10.90 6.12
CA GLU A 60 14.66 11.75 6.16
C GLU A 60 13.64 11.27 5.13
N LEU A 61 14.07 11.03 3.89
CA LEU A 61 13.18 10.50 2.86
C LEU A 61 12.68 9.10 3.21
N HIS A 62 13.55 8.21 3.68
CA HIS A 62 13.18 6.85 4.06
C HIS A 62 12.11 6.82 5.16
N ASP A 63 12.26 7.65 6.21
CA ASP A 63 11.30 7.71 7.29
C ASP A 63 9.94 8.24 6.82
N ARG A 64 9.94 9.27 5.95
CA ARG A 64 8.69 9.76 5.33
C ARG A 64 8.02 8.71 4.45
N VAL A 65 8.77 8.01 3.59
CA VAL A 65 8.22 6.91 2.76
C VAL A 65 7.56 5.86 3.64
N LYS A 66 8.19 5.51 4.76
CA LYS A 66 7.65 4.55 5.71
C LYS A 66 6.35 5.05 6.38
N GLU A 67 6.26 6.33 6.71
CA GLU A 67 5.05 6.95 7.27
C GLU A 67 3.90 6.90 6.26
N GLU A 68 4.07 7.46 5.06
CA GLU A 68 2.99 7.52 4.06
C GLU A 68 2.54 6.12 3.59
N LEU A 69 3.49 5.19 3.45
CA LEU A 69 3.16 3.79 3.13
C LEU A 69 2.36 3.13 4.26
N ALA A 70 2.68 3.44 5.52
CA ALA A 70 1.92 2.93 6.65
C ALA A 70 0.49 3.49 6.66
N ASP A 71 0.31 4.76 6.32
CA ASP A 71 -1.02 5.39 6.27
C ASP A 71 -1.90 4.79 5.17
N VAL A 72 -1.34 4.51 3.97
CA VAL A 72 -2.04 3.75 2.93
C VAL A 72 -2.53 2.38 3.45
N VAL A 73 -1.69 1.67 4.20
CA VAL A 73 -2.04 0.36 4.77
C VAL A 73 -3.07 0.49 5.89
N ILE A 74 -2.96 1.49 6.76
CA ILE A 74 -3.92 1.75 7.84
C ILE A 74 -5.31 1.99 7.27
N TYR A 75 -5.47 2.85 6.25
CA TYR A 75 -6.78 3.07 5.63
C TYR A 75 -7.26 1.89 4.79
N SER A 76 -6.36 1.07 4.24
CA SER A 76 -6.74 -0.19 3.61
C SER A 76 -7.35 -1.17 4.61
N VAL A 77 -6.75 -1.31 5.80
CA VAL A 77 -7.31 -2.11 6.91
C VAL A 77 -8.61 -1.52 7.43
N ALA A 78 -8.71 -0.19 7.49
CA ALA A 78 -9.96 0.50 7.84
C ALA A 78 -11.10 0.12 6.90
N LEU A 79 -10.85 0.21 5.58
CA LEU A 79 -11.84 -0.11 4.56
C LEU A 79 -12.22 -1.59 4.61
N ALA A 80 -11.24 -2.47 4.72
CA ALA A 80 -11.48 -3.91 4.84
C ALA A 80 -12.33 -4.24 6.07
N THR A 81 -12.01 -3.64 7.22
CA THR A 81 -12.79 -3.81 8.46
C THR A 81 -14.23 -3.35 8.29
N GLN A 82 -14.47 -2.19 7.68
CA GLN A 82 -15.82 -1.66 7.46
C GLN A 82 -16.65 -2.51 6.48
N MET A 83 -15.96 -3.20 5.56
CA MET A 83 -16.56 -4.01 4.51
C MET A 83 -16.64 -5.50 4.85
N ASP A 84 -16.21 -5.91 6.05
CA ASP A 84 -16.12 -7.31 6.48
C ASP A 84 -15.25 -8.16 5.53
N ILE A 85 -14.09 -7.61 5.14
CA ILE A 85 -13.10 -8.26 4.28
C ILE A 85 -11.91 -8.68 5.14
N ASP A 86 -11.54 -9.96 5.07
CA ASP A 86 -10.22 -10.40 5.52
C ASP A 86 -9.17 -9.94 4.50
N LEU A 87 -8.45 -8.88 4.84
CA LEU A 87 -7.50 -8.27 3.92
C LEU A 87 -6.26 -9.16 3.69
N ALA A 88 -5.86 -9.97 4.68
CA ALA A 88 -4.71 -10.86 4.51
C ALA A 88 -5.04 -11.96 3.50
N ASP A 89 -6.19 -12.61 3.67
CA ASP A 89 -6.69 -13.62 2.72
C ASP A 89 -6.92 -13.01 1.33
N ALA A 90 -7.54 -11.83 1.25
CA ALA A 90 -7.80 -11.16 -0.03
C ALA A 90 -6.49 -10.82 -0.79
N VAL A 91 -5.43 -10.43 -0.07
CA VAL A 91 -4.11 -10.19 -0.67
C VAL A 91 -3.47 -11.50 -1.13
N ASP A 92 -3.55 -12.57 -0.34
CA ASP A 92 -2.99 -13.89 -0.69
C ASP A 92 -3.67 -14.50 -1.93
N GLU A 93 -5.01 -14.44 -1.99
CA GLU A 93 -5.79 -14.85 -3.17
C GLU A 93 -5.38 -14.04 -4.40
N LYS A 94 -5.20 -12.73 -4.23
CA LYS A 94 -4.79 -11.85 -5.33
C LYS A 94 -3.36 -12.13 -5.79
N MET A 95 -2.46 -12.48 -4.88
CA MET A 95 -1.10 -12.91 -5.19
C MET A 95 -1.09 -14.22 -5.99
N THR A 96 -1.85 -15.23 -5.56
CA THR A 96 -2.01 -16.49 -6.30
C THR A 96 -2.52 -16.24 -7.72
N ALA A 97 -3.50 -15.36 -7.88
CA ALA A 97 -4.02 -14.98 -9.20
C ALA A 97 -3.00 -14.21 -10.04
N ASN A 98 -2.13 -13.39 -9.42
CA ASN A 98 -1.07 -12.67 -10.11
C ASN A 98 0.06 -13.61 -10.56
N GLU A 99 0.45 -14.59 -9.75
CA GLU A 99 1.44 -15.62 -10.12
C GLU A 99 0.98 -16.41 -11.35
N ALA A 100 -0.30 -16.75 -11.43
CA ALA A 100 -0.86 -17.42 -12.60
C ALA A 100 -0.96 -16.49 -13.84
N ARG A 101 -1.15 -15.18 -13.64
CA ARG A 101 -1.26 -14.20 -14.72
C ARG A 101 0.10 -13.78 -15.28
N PHE A 102 1.11 -13.71 -14.41
CA PHE A 102 2.47 -13.28 -14.73
C PHE A 102 3.43 -14.45 -14.51
N ASP A 103 3.17 -15.55 -15.23
CA ASP A 103 4.09 -16.68 -15.29
C ASP A 103 5.45 -16.27 -15.90
N GLU A 104 6.44 -17.17 -15.87
CA GLU A 104 7.81 -16.88 -16.30
C GLU A 104 7.87 -16.29 -17.72
N ASP A 105 7.06 -16.85 -18.64
CA ASP A 105 7.01 -16.42 -20.04
C ASP A 105 6.37 -15.02 -20.16
N THR A 106 5.22 -14.80 -19.52
CA THR A 106 4.54 -13.49 -19.55
C THR A 106 5.36 -12.39 -18.88
N ALA A 107 6.04 -12.73 -17.78
CA ALA A 107 6.93 -11.80 -17.06
C ALA A 107 8.17 -11.43 -17.91
N ALA A 108 8.72 -12.37 -18.68
CA ALA A 108 9.84 -12.11 -19.59
C ALA A 108 9.42 -11.16 -20.73
N ASP A 109 8.25 -11.40 -21.33
CA ASP A 109 7.70 -10.54 -22.38
C ASP A 109 7.44 -9.10 -21.86
N MET A 110 6.84 -8.96 -20.68
CA MET A 110 6.62 -7.64 -20.05
C MET A 110 7.92 -6.93 -19.72
N THR A 111 8.94 -7.66 -19.26
CA THR A 111 10.26 -7.10 -18.97
C THR A 111 10.89 -6.51 -20.22
N ALA A 112 10.85 -7.24 -21.34
CA ALA A 112 11.35 -6.76 -22.63
C ALA A 112 10.62 -5.48 -23.10
N GLU A 113 9.31 -5.36 -22.81
CA GLU A 113 8.54 -4.15 -23.07
C GLU A 113 8.97 -2.98 -22.16
N LEU A 114 9.07 -3.19 -20.84
CA LEU A 114 9.47 -2.15 -19.89
C LEU A 114 10.88 -1.60 -20.17
N GLU A 115 11.84 -2.47 -20.48
CA GLU A 115 13.19 -2.06 -20.88
C GLU A 115 13.21 -1.16 -22.13
N ARG A 116 12.23 -1.34 -23.03
CA ARG A 116 12.09 -0.50 -24.21
C ARG A 116 11.58 0.90 -23.83
N TRP A 117 10.60 0.98 -22.93
CA TRP A 117 10.03 2.26 -22.47
C TRP A 117 10.98 3.08 -21.60
N GLN A 118 11.88 2.44 -20.85
CA GLN A 118 12.83 3.13 -19.97
C GLN A 118 14.12 3.63 -20.66
N ARG A 119 14.31 3.33 -21.95
CA ARG A 119 15.50 3.73 -22.72
C ARG A 119 15.32 5.03 -23.53
N ASP A 120 14.10 5.55 -23.60
CA ASP A 120 13.76 6.85 -24.23
C ASP A 120 13.53 7.92 -23.16
#